data_AF-A0A5Q4E941-F1
#
_entry.id   AF-A0A5Q4E941-F1
#
_cell.length_a   1.000
_cell.length_b   1.000
_cell.length_c   1.000
_cell.angle_alpha   90.00
_cell.angle_beta   90.00
_cell.angle_gamma   90.00
#
_symmetry.space_group_name_H-M   'P 1'
#
loop_
_entity.id
_entity.type
_entity.pdbx_description
1 polymer ?
#
loop_
_entity_poly.entity_id
_entity_poly.type
_entity_poly.pdbx_seq_one_letter_code
_entity_poly.pdbx_strand_id
1 'polypeptide(L)'
;MKYLFYILSLLVFLGCDSGKKAPKSSHSFSTQKEAIEGIRIPLESQPAPHTFPRPVMKVKKAGPPETIPFGDKLPLDISPVIQPLKSEPTRVRAGEQNLAEPVILNLTPDSVRAVLPEVIWAKDPLMRSENPFSFSFYARPHGLPHDDINSVIFDQKGYLWISTYGAGLVRFDGNYFSHYT
;
A
#
# COMPACT_ATOMS: atom_id res chain seq x y z
N MET A 1 -27.79 7.41 -59.87
CA MET A 1 -26.50 7.68 -59.20
C MET A 1 -26.50 7.46 -57.67
N LYS A 2 -27.64 7.41 -56.97
CA LYS A 2 -27.69 7.14 -55.51
C LYS A 2 -27.41 5.67 -55.12
N TYR A 3 -27.75 4.70 -55.97
CA TYR A 3 -27.50 3.29 -55.70
C TYR A 3 -26.01 2.90 -55.76
N LEU A 4 -25.20 3.58 -56.58
CA LEU A 4 -23.77 3.29 -56.70
C LEU A 4 -22.99 3.63 -55.41
N PHE A 5 -23.42 4.66 -54.68
CA PHE A 5 -22.85 5.02 -53.38
C PHE A 5 -23.22 4.02 -52.27
N TYR A 6 -24.44 3.46 -52.30
CA TYR A 6 -24.85 2.45 -51.33
C TYR A 6 -24.11 1.12 -51.52
N ILE A 7 -23.85 0.74 -52.78
CA ILE A 7 -23.11 -0.50 -53.10
C ILE A 7 -21.62 -0.35 -52.74
N LEU A 8 -21.04 0.84 -52.94
CA LEU A 8 -19.67 1.13 -52.51
C LEU A 8 -19.54 1.21 -50.98
N SER A 9 -20.57 1.68 -50.28
CA SER A 9 -20.64 1.65 -48.81
C SER A 9 -20.74 0.24 -48.26
N LEU A 10 -21.49 -0.67 -48.92
CA LEU A 10 -21.63 -2.06 -48.46
C LEU A 10 -20.33 -2.88 -48.65
N LEU A 11 -19.54 -2.55 -49.68
CA LEU A 11 -18.26 -3.21 -49.96
C LEU A 11 -17.13 -2.81 -49.00
N VAL A 12 -17.22 -1.65 -48.36
CA VAL A 12 -16.27 -1.24 -47.30
C VAL A 12 -16.52 -1.99 -45.98
N PHE A 13 -17.75 -2.46 -45.73
CA PHE A 13 -18.08 -3.24 -44.52
C PHE A 13 -17.80 -4.75 -44.65
N LEU A 14 -17.56 -5.27 -45.86
CA LEU A 14 -17.30 -6.70 -46.11
C LEU A 14 -15.80 -7.01 -46.35
N GLY A 15 -14.92 -6.02 -46.28
CA GLY A 15 -13.51 -6.16 -46.65
C GLY A 15 -12.55 -5.70 -45.57
N CYS A 16 -12.46 -6.42 -44.45
CA CYS A 16 -11.22 -6.64 -43.68
C CYS A 16 -11.50 -7.43 -42.40
N ASP A 17 -11.72 -8.75 -42.52
CA ASP A 17 -11.37 -9.69 -41.43
C ASP A 17 -10.16 -10.50 -41.90
N SER A 18 -9.01 -9.83 -41.97
CA SER A 18 -7.73 -10.53 -42.01
C SER A 18 -7.41 -10.94 -40.58
N GLY A 19 -7.80 -12.17 -40.23
CA GLY A 19 -7.51 -12.80 -38.94
C GLY A 19 -6.01 -12.75 -38.61
N LYS A 20 -5.61 -11.71 -37.89
CA LYS A 20 -4.34 -11.70 -37.15
C LYS A 20 -4.56 -12.54 -35.91
N LYS A 21 -4.27 -13.85 -36.02
CA LYS A 21 -4.06 -14.70 -34.86
C LYS A 21 -2.99 -14.03 -33.99
N ALA A 22 -3.34 -13.69 -32.75
CA ALA A 22 -2.38 -13.29 -31.74
C ALA A 22 -1.24 -14.33 -31.72
N PRO A 23 0.03 -13.93 -31.58
CA PRO A 23 1.11 -14.88 -31.38
C PRO A 23 0.77 -15.68 -30.11
N LYS A 24 0.47 -16.97 -30.27
CA LYS A 24 0.44 -17.91 -29.15
C LYS A 24 1.87 -17.96 -28.64
N SER A 25 2.17 -17.24 -27.56
CA SER A 25 3.41 -17.42 -26.84
C SER A 25 3.38 -18.82 -26.22
N SER A 26 3.92 -19.80 -26.95
CA SER A 26 4.25 -21.11 -26.40
C SER A 26 5.54 -20.98 -25.58
N HIS A 27 5.52 -20.16 -24.53
CA HIS A 27 6.46 -20.31 -23.44
C HIS A 27 5.77 -21.17 -22.40
N SER A 28 5.86 -22.49 -22.57
CA SER A 28 5.66 -23.40 -21.45
C SER A 28 6.81 -23.14 -20.49
N PHE A 29 6.58 -22.32 -19.47
CA PHE A 29 7.45 -22.32 -18.30
C PHE A 29 7.26 -23.67 -17.62
N SER A 30 8.22 -24.58 -17.84
CA SER A 30 8.35 -25.75 -17.01
C SER A 30 8.73 -25.26 -15.62
N THR A 31 7.76 -25.23 -14.71
CA THR A 31 8.05 -25.00 -13.29
C THR A 31 8.81 -26.21 -12.79
N GLN A 32 10.13 -26.17 -12.82
CA GLN A 32 10.92 -27.06 -11.97
C GLN A 32 10.73 -26.58 -10.53
N LYS A 33 9.83 -27.25 -9.81
CA LYS A 33 9.77 -27.15 -8.35
C LYS A 33 10.95 -27.94 -7.82
N GLU A 34 12.11 -27.31 -7.65
CA GLU A 34 13.10 -27.84 -6.73
C GLU A 34 12.60 -27.59 -5.31
N ALA A 35 12.27 -28.68 -4.61
CA ALA A 35 12.02 -28.63 -3.18
C ALA A 35 13.36 -28.32 -2.50
N ILE A 36 13.58 -27.04 -2.18
CA ILE A 36 14.68 -26.67 -1.30
C ILE A 36 14.29 -27.19 0.08
N GLU A 37 15.08 -28.12 0.62
CA GLU A 37 14.89 -28.62 1.97
C GLU A 37 15.21 -27.49 2.94
N GLY A 38 14.18 -26.71 3.29
CA GLY A 38 14.29 -25.65 4.27
C GLY A 38 14.86 -26.20 5.57
N ILE A 39 15.78 -25.45 6.17
CA ILE A 39 16.37 -25.80 7.46
C ILE A 39 15.24 -25.98 8.47
N ARG A 40 14.96 -27.23 8.85
CA ARG A 40 14.01 -27.54 9.93
C ARG A 40 14.67 -27.19 11.24
N ILE A 41 14.32 -26.04 11.81
CA ILE A 41 14.68 -25.70 13.19
C ILE A 41 13.93 -26.70 14.08
N PRO A 42 14.60 -27.58 14.84
CA PRO A 42 13.93 -28.50 15.74
C PRO A 42 13.09 -27.71 16.75
N LEU A 43 11.86 -28.13 17.01
CA LEU A 43 10.98 -27.46 17.98
C LEU A 43 11.65 -27.33 19.37
N GLU A 44 12.57 -28.25 19.67
CA GLU A 44 13.38 -28.29 20.89
C GLU A 44 14.39 -27.14 21.02
N SER A 45 14.76 -26.45 19.93
CA SER A 45 15.72 -25.34 19.98
C SER A 45 15.06 -23.99 20.25
N GLN A 46 13.74 -23.95 20.46
CA GLN A 46 13.02 -22.74 20.83
C GLN A 46 12.87 -22.68 22.35
N PRO A 47 13.44 -21.66 23.03
CA PRO A 47 13.18 -21.49 24.46
C PRO A 47 11.67 -21.33 24.68
N ALA A 48 11.14 -21.95 25.72
CA ALA A 48 9.72 -21.86 26.04
C ALA A 48 9.31 -20.38 26.13
N PRO A 49 8.17 -19.98 25.54
CA PRO A 49 7.76 -18.59 25.55
C PRO A 49 7.66 -18.06 26.99
N HIS A 50 8.33 -16.95 27.26
CA HIS A 50 8.22 -16.28 28.54
C HIS A 50 6.78 -15.79 28.73
N THR A 51 6.09 -16.34 29.72
CA THR A 51 4.75 -15.90 30.10
C THR A 51 4.87 -14.68 31.01
N PHE A 52 4.51 -13.51 30.48
CA PHE A 52 4.28 -12.35 31.33
C PHE A 52 2.88 -12.47 31.95
N PRO A 53 2.74 -12.45 33.28
CA PRO A 53 1.42 -12.41 33.89
C PRO A 53 0.70 -11.16 33.39
N ARG A 54 -0.53 -11.32 32.88
CA ARG A 54 -1.36 -10.17 32.49
C ARG A 54 -1.46 -9.23 33.70
N PRO A 55 -1.12 -7.94 33.55
CA PRO A 55 -1.44 -6.96 34.57
C PRO A 55 -2.95 -7.04 34.79
N VAL A 56 -3.37 -7.32 36.02
CA VAL A 56 -4.78 -7.25 36.39
C VAL A 56 -5.16 -5.77 36.31
N MET A 57 -5.78 -5.37 35.19
CA MET A 57 -6.30 -4.01 35.04
C MET A 57 -7.36 -3.79 36.11
N LYS A 58 -7.07 -2.89 37.06
CA LYS A 58 -8.10 -2.37 37.96
C LYS A 58 -8.99 -1.45 37.14
N VAL A 59 -10.17 -1.93 36.76
CA VAL A 59 -11.19 -1.11 36.12
C VAL A 59 -11.67 -0.07 37.13
N LYS A 60 -11.25 1.18 36.98
CA LYS A 60 -11.83 2.31 37.70
C LYS A 60 -12.97 2.84 36.86
N LYS A 61 -14.18 2.86 37.41
CA LYS A 61 -15.33 3.50 36.75
C LYS A 61 -14.96 4.96 36.50
N ALA A 62 -14.97 5.39 35.25
CA ALA A 62 -14.75 6.79 34.90
C ALA A 62 -15.85 7.63 35.56
N GLY A 63 -15.47 8.77 36.15
CA GLY A 63 -16.44 9.76 36.58
C GLY A 63 -17.19 10.35 35.38
N PRO A 64 -18.24 11.17 35.61
CA PRO A 64 -18.86 11.93 34.53
C PRO A 64 -17.79 12.76 33.78
N PRO A 65 -17.89 12.89 32.45
CA PRO A 65 -16.92 13.67 31.68
C PRO A 65 -16.97 15.13 32.10
N GLU A 66 -15.80 15.73 32.31
CA GLU A 66 -15.71 17.16 32.54
C GLU A 66 -15.94 17.89 31.20
N THR A 67 -17.05 18.63 31.10
CA THR A 67 -17.38 19.38 29.88
C THR A 67 -16.64 20.71 29.89
N ILE A 68 -15.56 20.81 29.11
CA ILE A 68 -14.88 22.08 28.87
C ILE A 68 -15.58 22.79 27.69
N PRO A 69 -16.22 23.95 27.90
CA PRO A 69 -16.86 24.70 26.83
C PRO A 69 -15.81 25.12 25.78
N PHE A 70 -16.17 24.99 24.50
CA PHE A 70 -15.29 25.33 23.40
C PHE A 70 -15.07 26.86 23.37
N GLY A 71 -13.91 27.31 23.85
CA GLY A 71 -13.54 28.73 23.92
C GLY A 71 -12.69 29.06 25.14
N ASP A 72 -12.90 28.38 26.26
CA ASP A 72 -12.08 28.55 27.44
C ASP A 72 -10.91 27.59 27.37
N LYS A 73 -9.79 28.10 26.84
CA LYS A 73 -8.44 27.53 26.87
C LYS A 73 -8.46 26.01 26.96
N LEU A 74 -8.49 25.31 25.81
CA LEU A 74 -7.93 23.96 25.81
C LEU A 74 -6.60 24.03 26.58
N PRO A 75 -6.27 23.03 27.42
CA PRO A 75 -4.92 22.88 27.94
C PRO A 75 -4.02 22.41 26.77
N LEU A 76 -3.94 23.22 25.72
CA LEU A 76 -2.95 23.14 24.66
C LEU A 76 -1.64 23.80 25.11
N ASP A 77 -1.61 24.41 26.29
CA ASP A 77 -0.36 24.81 26.95
C ASP A 77 0.30 23.63 27.68
N ILE A 78 0.30 22.46 27.04
CA ILE A 78 1.31 21.44 27.33
C ILE A 78 2.53 21.83 26.51
N SER A 79 3.21 22.88 26.96
CA SER A 79 4.57 23.15 26.50
C SER A 79 5.37 21.86 26.73
N PRO A 80 6.02 21.29 25.70
CA PRO A 80 6.72 20.02 25.84
C PRO A 80 7.75 20.16 26.96
N VAL A 81 7.70 19.26 27.94
CA VAL A 81 8.73 19.18 28.96
C VAL A 81 10.00 18.69 28.27
N ILE A 82 10.88 19.64 27.91
CA ILE A 82 12.21 19.31 27.40
C ILE A 82 12.98 18.67 28.55
N GLN A 83 13.14 17.35 28.50
CA GLN A 83 14.02 16.67 29.43
C GLN A 83 15.46 16.91 28.96
N PRO A 84 16.32 17.59 29.76
CA PRO A 84 17.73 17.70 29.40
C PRO A 84 18.32 16.30 29.32
N LEU A 85 19.08 16.05 28.25
CA LEU A 85 19.87 14.82 28.13
C LEU A 85 20.76 14.70 29.37
N LYS A 86 20.75 13.53 30.02
CA LYS A 86 21.57 13.26 31.22
C LYS A 86 23.07 13.41 30.99
N SER A 87 23.50 13.43 29.73
CA SER A 87 24.89 13.57 29.30
C SER A 87 24.95 14.22 27.93
N GLU A 88 26.12 14.74 27.59
CA GLU A 88 26.40 15.15 26.22
C GLU A 88 26.30 13.93 25.28
N PRO A 89 25.71 14.08 24.08
CA PRO A 89 25.66 13.01 23.10
C PRO A 89 27.08 12.72 22.58
N THR A 90 27.57 11.52 22.87
CA THR A 90 28.87 11.06 22.36
C THR A 90 28.74 10.59 20.91
N ARG A 91 29.58 11.10 20.02
CA ARG A 91 29.69 10.58 18.65
C ARG A 91 30.52 9.30 18.68
N VAL A 92 29.89 8.15 18.43
CA VAL A 92 30.58 6.85 18.34
C VAL A 92 30.65 6.44 16.87
N ARG A 93 31.82 5.99 16.39
CA ARG A 93 31.94 5.41 15.04
C ARG A 93 31.47 3.95 15.07
N ALA A 94 30.93 3.46 13.96
CA ALA A 94 30.64 2.03 13.83
C ALA A 94 31.96 1.24 13.97
N GLY A 95 31.99 0.23 14.84
CA GLY A 95 33.20 -0.51 15.25
C GLY A 95 33.79 -0.11 16.62
N GLU A 96 33.35 1.01 17.22
CA GLU A 96 33.79 1.44 18.55
C GLU A 96 32.77 1.09 19.66
N GLN A 97 33.20 1.04 20.92
CA GLN A 97 32.35 0.84 22.12
C GLN A 97 31.35 -0.34 22.02
N ASN A 98 31.84 -1.52 21.60
CA ASN A 98 31.02 -2.74 21.42
C ASN A 98 29.93 -2.64 20.33
N LEU A 99 29.96 -1.63 19.47
CA LEU A 99 29.15 -1.59 18.27
C LEU A 99 29.85 -2.39 17.17
N ALA A 100 29.14 -3.34 16.58
CA ALA A 100 29.66 -4.13 15.46
C ALA A 100 30.05 -3.22 14.29
N GLU A 101 31.12 -3.57 13.60
CA GLU A 101 31.44 -2.97 12.32
C GLU A 101 30.31 -3.27 11.30
N PRO A 102 30.05 -2.35 10.36
CA PRO A 102 29.03 -2.58 9.35
C PRO A 102 29.45 -3.76 8.48
N VAL A 103 28.60 -4.78 8.42
CA VAL A 103 28.82 -5.94 7.55
C VAL A 103 28.58 -5.53 6.10
N ILE A 104 29.61 -5.64 5.27
CA ILE A 104 29.47 -5.48 3.83
C ILE A 104 28.84 -6.76 3.28
N LEU A 105 27.56 -6.69 2.94
CA LEU A 105 26.87 -7.78 2.26
C LEU A 105 27.16 -7.67 0.75
N ASN A 106 27.92 -8.63 0.21
CA ASN A 106 28.08 -8.78 -1.23
C ASN A 106 26.77 -9.32 -1.81
N LEU A 107 25.91 -8.42 -2.30
CA LEU A 107 24.68 -8.79 -2.98
C LEU A 107 25.05 -9.50 -4.29
N THR A 108 24.47 -10.68 -4.54
CA THR A 108 24.53 -11.31 -5.86
C THR A 108 23.84 -10.38 -6.88
N PRO A 109 24.30 -10.36 -8.15
CA PRO A 109 23.77 -9.48 -9.18
C PRO A 109 22.36 -9.86 -9.68
N ASP A 110 21.63 -10.71 -8.93
CA ASP A 110 20.23 -11.06 -9.15
C ASP A 110 19.32 -9.86 -8.81
N SER A 111 19.60 -8.75 -9.48
CA SER A 111 18.76 -7.57 -9.51
C SER A 111 17.51 -7.93 -10.30
N VAL A 112 16.44 -8.26 -9.59
CA VAL A 112 15.12 -8.33 -10.20
C VAL A 112 14.72 -6.91 -10.55
N ARG A 113 14.51 -6.65 -11.85
CA ARG A 113 13.97 -5.36 -12.28
C ARG A 113 12.58 -5.21 -11.68
N ALA A 114 12.35 -4.10 -10.98
CA ALA A 114 11.02 -3.72 -10.56
C ALA A 114 10.12 -3.63 -11.80
N VAL A 115 8.98 -4.31 -11.75
CA VAL A 115 7.97 -4.24 -12.80
C VAL A 115 7.27 -2.89 -12.69
N LEU A 116 6.85 -2.33 -13.82
CA LEU A 116 6.02 -1.12 -13.82
C LEU A 116 4.69 -1.40 -13.09
N PRO A 117 4.14 -0.40 -12.37
CA PRO A 117 2.87 -0.58 -11.69
C PRO A 117 1.74 -0.87 -12.68
N GLU A 118 0.76 -1.65 -12.26
CA GLU A 118 -0.49 -1.76 -12.98
C GLU A 118 -1.24 -0.42 -12.89
N VAL A 119 -1.67 0.12 -14.03
CA VAL A 119 -2.40 1.40 -14.09
C VAL A 119 -3.84 1.13 -14.50
N ILE A 120 -4.78 1.48 -13.61
CA ILE A 120 -6.21 1.24 -13.77
C ILE A 120 -6.94 2.58 -13.79
N TRP A 121 -7.89 2.73 -14.71
CA TRP A 121 -8.79 3.88 -14.74
C TRP A 121 -9.71 3.88 -13.51
N ALA A 122 -9.78 5.00 -12.80
CA ALA A 122 -10.70 5.20 -11.69
C ALA A 122 -12.12 5.38 -12.25
N LYS A 123 -12.99 4.41 -11.97
CA LYS A 123 -14.40 4.53 -12.38
C LYS A 123 -15.09 5.60 -11.53
N ASP A 124 -16.20 6.12 -12.04
CA ASP A 124 -16.96 7.18 -11.37
C ASP A 124 -17.19 6.85 -9.89
N PRO A 125 -16.87 7.78 -8.97
CA PRO A 125 -17.01 7.53 -7.55
C PRO A 125 -18.49 7.48 -7.17
N LEU A 126 -18.81 6.62 -6.21
CA LEU A 126 -20.20 6.48 -5.77
C LEU A 126 -20.57 7.62 -4.81
N MET A 127 -21.77 8.18 -4.98
CA MET A 127 -22.42 9.07 -4.03
C MET A 127 -23.66 8.40 -3.46
N ARG A 128 -23.88 8.54 -2.15
CA ARG A 128 -25.13 8.09 -1.51
C ARG A 128 -26.25 9.08 -1.77
N SER A 129 -27.50 8.59 -1.79
CA SER A 129 -28.70 9.41 -1.98
C SER A 129 -28.89 10.45 -0.86
N GLU A 130 -28.60 10.03 0.38
CA GLU A 130 -28.61 10.88 1.57
C GLU A 130 -27.18 11.33 1.87
N ASN A 131 -26.77 12.45 1.26
CA ASN A 131 -25.40 12.96 1.34
C ASN A 131 -25.35 14.47 1.58
N PRO A 132 -25.72 14.93 2.79
CA PRO A 132 -25.77 16.37 3.11
C PRO A 132 -24.40 17.06 3.00
N PHE A 133 -23.31 16.29 2.98
CA PHE A 133 -21.94 16.80 2.90
C PHE A 133 -21.27 16.55 1.54
N SER A 134 -22.02 16.05 0.55
CA SER A 134 -21.52 15.81 -0.82
C SER A 134 -20.24 14.96 -0.92
N PHE A 135 -20.06 13.98 -0.02
CA PHE A 135 -18.94 13.05 -0.10
C PHE A 135 -19.14 12.00 -1.20
N SER A 136 -18.11 11.76 -2.00
CA SER A 136 -18.03 10.64 -2.95
C SER A 136 -16.93 9.68 -2.50
N PHE A 137 -17.04 8.39 -2.81
CA PHE A 137 -16.03 7.42 -2.39
C PHE A 137 -15.62 6.45 -3.50
N TYR A 138 -14.35 6.04 -3.45
CA TYR A 138 -13.80 4.95 -4.23
C TYR A 138 -13.72 3.70 -3.36
N ALA A 139 -13.81 2.53 -4.01
CA ALA A 139 -13.75 1.21 -3.39
C ALA A 139 -13.25 0.23 -4.46
N ARG A 140 -13.13 -1.07 -4.14
CA ARG A 140 -12.70 -2.10 -5.09
C ARG A 140 -13.43 -2.06 -6.44
N PRO A 141 -14.77 -1.91 -6.50
CA PRO A 141 -15.48 -1.82 -7.78
C PRO A 141 -15.00 -0.67 -8.68
N HIS A 142 -14.43 0.38 -8.09
CA HIS A 142 -14.01 1.61 -8.77
C HIS A 142 -12.52 1.65 -9.14
N GLY A 143 -11.75 0.61 -8.80
CA GLY A 143 -10.36 0.48 -9.19
C GLY A 143 -9.37 0.37 -8.05
N LEU A 144 -9.78 0.53 -6.78
CA LEU A 144 -8.90 0.24 -5.64
C LEU A 144 -8.62 -1.28 -5.54
N PRO A 145 -7.44 -1.72 -5.07
CA PRO A 145 -7.15 -3.13 -4.92
C PRO A 145 -7.71 -3.70 -3.61
N HIS A 146 -8.00 -2.84 -2.62
CA HIS A 146 -8.55 -3.22 -1.32
C HIS A 146 -9.40 -2.09 -0.75
N ASP A 147 -10.41 -2.44 0.06
CA ASP A 147 -11.29 -1.46 0.71
C ASP A 147 -10.72 -0.96 2.05
N ASP A 148 -9.93 -1.80 2.74
CA ASP A 148 -9.29 -1.41 3.99
C ASP A 148 -8.01 -0.62 3.72
N ILE A 149 -8.06 0.67 4.10
CA ILE A 149 -6.98 1.64 3.93
C ILE A 149 -6.30 1.89 5.27
N ASN A 150 -4.97 1.70 5.32
CA ASN A 150 -4.18 1.89 6.53
C ASN A 150 -3.73 3.36 6.70
N SER A 151 -3.37 4.03 5.61
CA SER A 151 -2.94 5.42 5.62
C SER A 151 -3.09 6.09 4.26
N VAL A 152 -3.18 7.42 4.27
CA VAL A 152 -3.22 8.27 3.08
C VAL A 152 -2.30 9.48 3.26
N ILE A 153 -1.59 9.87 2.20
CA ILE A 153 -0.71 11.04 2.20
C ILE A 153 -0.62 11.66 0.81
N PHE A 154 -0.52 12.98 0.72
CA PHE A 154 -0.19 13.66 -0.54
C PHE A 154 1.31 13.82 -0.70
N ASP A 155 1.81 13.62 -1.92
CA ASP A 155 3.17 14.04 -2.27
C ASP A 155 3.21 15.50 -2.74
N GLN A 156 4.43 16.01 -2.93
CA GLN A 156 4.67 17.38 -3.39
C GLN A 156 4.18 17.66 -4.81
N LYS A 157 3.89 16.60 -5.60
CA LYS A 157 3.34 16.72 -6.95
C LYS A 157 1.81 16.68 -6.95
N GLY A 158 1.18 16.54 -5.79
CA GLY A 158 -0.27 16.48 -5.63
C GLY A 158 -0.86 15.09 -5.84
N TYR A 159 -0.05 14.04 -5.94
CA TYR A 159 -0.57 12.67 -6.01
C TYR A 159 -0.96 12.18 -4.62
N LEU A 160 -2.08 11.48 -4.54
CA LEU A 160 -2.54 10.82 -3.32
C LEU A 160 -1.95 9.41 -3.25
N TRP A 161 -1.16 9.16 -2.22
CA TRP A 161 -0.61 7.84 -1.90
C TRP A 161 -1.49 7.18 -0.84
N ILE A 162 -1.84 5.93 -1.06
CA ILE A 162 -2.82 5.16 -0.29
C ILE A 162 -2.16 3.82 0.04
N SER A 163 -1.97 3.54 1.34
CA SER A 163 -1.53 2.21 1.78
C SER A 163 -2.73 1.33 2.08
N THR A 164 -2.73 0.13 1.52
CA THR A 164 -3.84 -0.82 1.68
C THR A 164 -3.47 -1.95 2.63
N TYR A 165 -4.47 -2.61 3.21
CA TYR A 165 -4.25 -3.80 4.01
C TYR A 165 -3.90 -5.00 3.13
N GLY A 166 -2.60 -5.28 2.96
CA GLY A 166 -2.09 -6.48 2.30
C GLY A 166 -2.14 -6.48 0.77
N ALA A 167 -2.73 -5.48 0.12
CA ALA A 167 -2.79 -5.37 -1.35
C ALA A 167 -1.78 -4.38 -1.95
N GLY A 168 -0.77 -3.98 -1.16
CA GLY A 168 0.32 -3.11 -1.61
C GLY A 168 0.02 -1.62 -1.49
N LEU A 169 0.79 -0.84 -2.26
CA LEU A 169 0.74 0.63 -2.26
C LEU A 169 0.02 1.12 -3.52
N VAL A 170 -0.80 2.16 -3.38
CA VAL A 170 -1.55 2.75 -4.48
C VAL A 170 -1.23 4.23 -4.60
N ARG A 171 -1.03 4.72 -5.82
CA ARG A 171 -0.95 6.14 -6.14
C ARG A 171 -2.14 6.55 -6.99
N PHE A 172 -2.79 7.64 -6.64
CA PHE A 172 -3.95 8.19 -7.34
C PHE A 172 -3.66 9.62 -7.82
N ASP A 173 -3.98 9.90 -9.08
CA ASP A 173 -3.76 11.22 -9.72
C ASP A 173 -5.04 12.00 -10.03
N GLY A 174 -6.19 11.49 -9.61
CA GLY A 174 -7.51 12.04 -9.93
C GLY A 174 -8.26 11.24 -11.01
N ASN A 175 -7.55 10.53 -11.88
CA ASN A 175 -8.14 9.75 -12.98
C ASN A 175 -7.69 8.28 -12.97
N TYR A 176 -6.50 7.99 -12.46
CA TYR A 176 -5.89 6.66 -12.51
C TYR A 176 -5.36 6.22 -11.14
N PHE A 177 -5.54 4.94 -10.85
CA PHE A 177 -4.86 4.22 -9.77
C PHE A 177 -3.63 3.50 -10.34
N SER A 178 -2.45 3.73 -9.76
CA SER A 178 -1.24 2.94 -10.01
C SER A 178 -0.99 1.99 -8.85
N HIS A 179 -1.01 0.68 -9.08
CA HIS A 179 -0.83 -0.37 -8.06
C HIS A 179 0.62 -0.86 -8.03
N TYR A 180 1.22 -0.86 -6.84
CA TYR A 180 2.56 -1.35 -6.59
C TYR A 180 2.49 -2.56 -5.65
N THR A 181 2.81 -3.75 -6.18
CA THR A 181 2.72 -5.06 -5.51
C THR A 181 3.95 -5.92 -5.76
#